data_AF-K1URX5-F1
#
_entry.id   AF-K1URX5-F1
#
_cell.length_a   1.000
_cell.length_b   1.000
_cell.length_c   1.000
_cell.angle_alpha   90.00
_cell.angle_beta   90.00
_cell.angle_gamma   90.00
#
_symmetry.space_group_name_H-M   'P 1'
#
loop_
_entity.id
_entity.type
_entity.pdbx_description
1 polymer ?
#
loop_
_entity_poly.entity_id
_entity_poly.type
_entity_poly.pdbx_seq_one_letter_code
_entity_poly.pdbx_strand_id
1 'polypeptide(L)'
;GLLYIGTSGSGLFTYDPVKESISAHYHTGNSPLVSNSIYVILPTKDGNILMSTENGISIFSPTNRQFRNWTRGQGLMSTCFNAGSGVLRANGNTVFGSTDGALEFPQNIEMPKTGDSHMIFSDFHIFYQTVYPNDPNSPLTKDIDQIEKLNLKYMQNTFSIRVSSINYDYPSDILYT
;
A
#
# COMPACT_ATOMS: atom_id res chain seq x y z
N GLY A 1 -17.04 -24.57 4.05
CA GLY A 1 -16.40 -23.24 3.83
C GLY A 1 -14.92 -23.43 3.65
N LEU A 2 -14.22 -22.46 3.07
CA LEU A 2 -12.76 -22.50 2.99
C LEU A 2 -12.16 -22.24 4.38
N LEU A 3 -11.02 -22.86 4.67
CA LEU A 3 -10.18 -22.54 5.83
C LEU A 3 -9.12 -21.52 5.42
N TYR A 4 -8.97 -20.47 6.22
CA TYR A 4 -7.95 -19.45 6.05
C TYR A 4 -6.87 -19.68 7.10
N ILE A 5 -5.63 -19.88 6.65
CA ILE A 5 -4.50 -20.22 7.50
C ILE A 5 -3.46 -19.11 7.33
N GLY A 6 -3.33 -18.29 8.37
CA GLY A 6 -2.26 -17.31 8.49
C GLY A 6 -1.02 -17.96 9.06
N THR A 7 0.15 -17.60 8.53
CA THR A 7 1.43 -18.16 8.95
C THR A 7 2.37 -17.08 9.46
N SER A 8 3.39 -17.48 10.22
CA SER A 8 4.48 -16.59 10.68
C SER A 8 5.61 -16.54 9.65
N GLY A 9 5.33 -16.05 8.44
CA GLY A 9 6.36 -15.80 7.43
C GLY A 9 6.12 -16.40 6.05
N SER A 10 5.04 -17.15 5.85
CA SER A 10 4.66 -17.70 4.53
C SER A 10 3.36 -17.10 3.98
N GLY A 11 2.76 -16.10 4.63
CA GLY A 11 1.54 -15.44 4.17
C GLY A 11 0.28 -16.24 4.47
N LEU A 12 -0.71 -16.11 3.58
CA LEU A 12 -2.07 -16.65 3.71
C LEU A 12 -2.25 -17.87 2.82
N PHE A 13 -2.65 -18.99 3.42
CA PHE A 13 -3.15 -20.15 2.69
C PHE A 13 -4.67 -20.21 2.78
N THR A 14 -5.28 -20.65 1.68
CA THR A 14 -6.69 -21.06 1.66
C THR A 14 -6.72 -22.55 1.39
N TYR A 15 -7.43 -23.29 2.24
CA TYR A 15 -7.59 -24.73 2.14
C TYR A 15 -9.07 -25.06 1.93
N ASP A 16 -9.35 -25.93 0.96
CA ASP A 16 -10.66 -26.46 0.69
C ASP A 16 -10.79 -27.84 1.37
N PRO A 17 -11.53 -27.97 2.49
CA PRO A 17 -11.68 -29.23 3.19
C PRO A 17 -12.43 -30.30 2.40
N VAL A 18 -13.23 -29.91 1.40
CA VAL A 18 -13.99 -30.86 0.57
C VAL A 18 -13.08 -31.50 -0.47
N LYS A 19 -12.14 -30.74 -1.01
CA LYS A 19 -11.16 -31.21 -2.02
C LYS A 19 -9.83 -31.64 -1.40
N GLU A 20 -9.71 -31.56 -0.08
CA GLU A 20 -8.50 -31.85 0.69
C GLU A 20 -7.23 -31.20 0.12
N SER A 21 -7.33 -29.96 -0.36
CA SER A 21 -6.24 -29.30 -1.09
C SER A 21 -6.13 -27.80 -0.79
N ILE A 22 -4.92 -27.28 -0.96
CA ILE A 22 -4.65 -25.83 -0.94
C ILE A 22 -5.27 -25.23 -2.20
N SER A 23 -6.26 -24.36 -2.02
CA SER A 23 -6.96 -23.67 -3.12
C SER A 23 -6.20 -22.45 -3.62
N ALA A 24 -5.46 -21.76 -2.75
CA ALA A 24 -4.62 -20.63 -3.09
C ALA A 24 -3.60 -20.31 -1.98
N HIS A 25 -2.51 -19.67 -2.37
CA HIS A 25 -1.45 -19.19 -1.50
C HIS A 25 -1.07 -17.76 -1.87
N TYR A 26 -1.16 -16.85 -0.91
CA TYR A 26 -0.87 -15.43 -1.06
C TYR A 26 0.28 -15.02 -0.15
N HIS A 27 1.30 -14.40 -0.74
CA HIS A 27 2.45 -13.84 -0.04
C HIS A 27 2.87 -12.52 -0.70
N THR A 28 3.75 -11.75 -0.06
CA THR A 28 4.20 -10.42 -0.51
C THR A 28 4.84 -10.43 -1.91
N GLY A 29 5.39 -11.57 -2.33
CA GLY A 29 6.02 -11.75 -3.64
C GLY A 29 5.05 -12.08 -4.78
N ASN A 30 3.78 -12.42 -4.49
CA ASN A 30 2.79 -12.77 -5.51
C ASN A 30 1.45 -12.03 -5.35
N SER A 31 1.31 -11.19 -4.33
CA SER A 31 0.06 -10.51 -3.99
C SER A 31 0.34 -9.19 -3.25
N PRO A 32 -0.62 -8.26 -3.22
CA PRO A 32 -0.46 -7.00 -2.48
C PRO A 32 -0.49 -7.14 -0.95
N LEU A 33 -0.33 -8.33 -0.39
CA LEU A 33 -0.27 -8.55 1.05
C LEU A 33 0.91 -7.79 1.66
N VAL A 34 0.69 -7.05 2.75
CA VAL A 34 1.72 -6.19 3.38
C VAL A 34 2.75 -6.91 4.24
N SER A 35 2.44 -8.13 4.70
CA SER A 35 3.41 -8.97 5.42
C SER A 35 3.04 -10.45 5.31
N ASN A 36 4.06 -11.30 5.27
CA ASN A 36 3.90 -12.75 5.30
C ASN A 36 3.65 -13.28 6.73
N SER A 37 3.73 -12.42 7.75
CA SER A 37 3.46 -12.74 9.14
C SER A 37 2.02 -12.32 9.48
N ILE A 38 1.10 -13.28 9.52
CA ILE A 38 -0.33 -13.07 9.81
C ILE A 38 -0.62 -13.55 11.22
N TYR A 39 -1.12 -12.66 12.07
CA TYR A 39 -1.27 -12.88 13.51
C TYR A 39 -2.69 -13.25 13.94
N VAL A 40 -3.69 -12.67 13.30
CA VAL A 40 -5.10 -12.91 13.57
C VAL A 40 -5.86 -12.77 12.26
N ILE A 41 -6.86 -13.63 12.04
CA ILE A 41 -7.81 -13.55 10.92
C ILE A 41 -9.20 -13.50 11.52
N LEU A 42 -9.96 -12.45 11.21
CA LEU A 42 -11.36 -12.30 11.63
C LEU A 42 -12.25 -12.09 10.40
N PRO A 43 -13.43 -12.73 10.35
CA PRO A 43 -14.39 -12.46 9.29
C PRO A 43 -15.05 -11.10 9.48
N THR A 44 -15.43 -10.48 8.37
CA THR A 44 -16.30 -9.29 8.33
C THR A 44 -17.69 -9.70 7.85
N LYS A 45 -18.71 -8.87 8.11
CA LYS A 45 -20.10 -9.18 7.70
C LYS A 45 -20.27 -9.30 6.18
N ASP A 46 -19.45 -8.60 5.41
CA ASP A 46 -19.53 -8.56 3.95
C ASP A 46 -18.80 -9.74 3.27
N GLY A 47 -18.39 -10.75 4.06
CA GLY A 47 -17.68 -11.93 3.55
C GLY A 47 -16.20 -11.70 3.25
N ASN A 48 -15.68 -10.49 3.49
CA ASN A 48 -14.25 -10.23 3.49
C ASN A 48 -13.63 -10.75 4.79
N ILE A 49 -12.31 -10.93 4.80
CA ILE A 49 -11.55 -11.25 6.01
C ILE A 49 -10.62 -10.09 6.34
N LEU A 50 -10.55 -9.75 7.62
CA LEU A 50 -9.67 -8.74 8.18
C LEU A 50 -8.53 -9.45 8.91
N MET A 51 -7.30 -9.06 8.58
CA MET A 51 -6.10 -9.72 9.06
C MET A 51 -5.17 -8.71 9.71
N SER A 52 -4.75 -8.98 10.95
CA SER A 52 -3.63 -8.26 11.53
C SER A 52 -2.32 -8.93 11.14
N THR A 53 -1.36 -8.12 10.73
CA THR A 53 -0.06 -8.56 10.24
C THR A 53 1.06 -7.79 10.93
N GLU A 54 2.31 -8.19 10.71
CA GLU A 54 3.49 -7.47 11.22
C GLU A 54 3.58 -6.01 10.72
N ASN A 55 3.04 -5.71 9.55
CA ASN A 55 3.15 -4.39 8.90
C ASN A 55 1.82 -3.64 8.79
N GLY A 56 0.84 -3.98 9.64
CA GLY A 56 -0.47 -3.33 9.66
C GLY A 56 -1.64 -4.29 9.45
N ILE A 57 -2.76 -3.76 8.99
CA ILE A 57 -3.99 -4.51 8.72
C ILE A 57 -4.14 -4.75 7.22
N SER A 58 -4.62 -5.94 6.84
CA SER A 58 -5.01 -6.26 5.47
C SER A 58 -6.44 -6.80 5.43
N ILE A 59 -7.29 -6.24 4.56
CA ILE A 59 -8.56 -6.83 4.17
C ILE A 59 -8.35 -7.63 2.90
N PHE A 60 -8.73 -8.89 2.94
CA PHE A 60 -8.82 -9.73 1.75
C PHE A 60 -10.29 -9.98 1.41
N SER A 61 -10.65 -9.74 0.14
CA SER A 61 -11.96 -10.07 -0.40
C SER A 61 -11.88 -11.37 -1.20
N PRO A 62 -12.45 -12.48 -0.72
CA PRO A 62 -12.41 -13.76 -1.42
C PRO A 62 -13.14 -13.74 -2.77
N THR A 63 -14.15 -12.89 -2.91
CA THR A 63 -15.01 -12.79 -4.09
C THR A 63 -14.26 -12.30 -5.32
N ASN A 64 -13.43 -11.26 -5.16
CA ASN A 64 -12.66 -10.66 -6.26
C ASN A 64 -11.14 -10.89 -6.11
N ARG A 65 -10.69 -11.59 -5.06
CA ARG A 65 -9.29 -11.90 -4.74
C ARG A 65 -8.41 -10.67 -4.60
N GLN A 66 -8.97 -9.58 -4.07
CA GLN A 66 -8.23 -8.34 -3.85
C GLN A 66 -7.83 -8.14 -2.40
N PHE A 67 -6.70 -7.46 -2.23
CA PHE A 67 -6.18 -7.02 -0.94
C PHE A 67 -6.27 -5.51 -0.85
N ARG A 68 -6.69 -5.01 0.32
CA ARG A 68 -6.63 -3.60 0.69
C ARG A 68 -5.92 -3.51 2.02
N ASN A 69 -4.92 -2.65 2.11
CA ASN A 69 -4.07 -2.56 3.29
C ASN A 69 -4.27 -1.24 4.01
N TRP A 70 -4.06 -1.27 5.32
CA TRP A 70 -3.96 -0.10 6.16
C TRP A 70 -2.67 -0.19 6.96
N THR A 71 -1.70 0.64 6.59
CA THR A 71 -0.38 0.70 7.24
C THR A 71 -0.24 1.96 8.09
N ARG A 72 0.87 2.08 8.83
CA ARG A 72 1.20 3.30 9.59
C ARG A 72 1.31 4.53 8.72
N GLY A 73 1.87 4.39 7.51
CA GLY A 73 1.96 5.47 6.53
C GLY A 73 0.59 5.98 6.09
N GLN A 74 -0.45 5.17 6.28
CA GLN A 74 -1.83 5.49 5.98
C GLN A 74 -2.64 5.89 7.23
N GLY A 75 -1.98 6.25 8.32
CA GLY A 75 -2.61 6.73 9.55
C GLY A 75 -3.06 5.64 10.53
N LEU A 76 -2.67 4.38 10.33
CA LEU A 76 -2.89 3.34 11.33
C LEU A 76 -2.03 3.63 12.57
N MET A 77 -2.68 3.80 13.72
CA MET A 77 -1.99 4.22 14.96
C MET A 77 -0.94 3.20 15.46
N SER A 78 -1.17 1.90 15.24
CA SER A 78 -0.33 0.81 15.76
C SER A 78 0.11 -0.12 14.64
N THR A 79 1.39 -0.50 14.62
CA THR A 79 1.95 -1.47 13.67
C THR A 79 2.19 -2.85 14.27
N CYS A 80 2.35 -2.93 15.59
CA CYS A 80 2.78 -4.15 16.26
C CYS A 80 1.60 -4.87 16.89
N PHE A 81 0.93 -5.71 16.12
CA PHE A 81 -0.17 -6.55 16.62
C PHE A 81 0.36 -7.80 17.34
N ASN A 82 -0.37 -8.25 18.36
CA ASN A 82 -0.01 -9.45 19.11
C ASN A 82 -0.65 -10.70 18.50
N ALA A 83 0.15 -11.75 18.30
CA ALA A 83 -0.32 -13.03 17.79
C ALA A 83 -1.47 -13.61 18.64
N GLY A 84 -2.56 -14.02 17.99
CA GLY A 84 -3.75 -14.55 18.65
C GLY A 84 -4.58 -13.53 19.44
N SER A 85 -4.20 -12.25 19.45
CA SER A 85 -4.93 -11.20 20.16
C SER A 85 -5.95 -10.52 19.26
N GLY A 86 -7.09 -11.16 19.03
CA GLY A 86 -8.21 -10.50 18.38
C GLY A 86 -9.52 -11.23 18.51
N VAL A 87 -10.62 -10.47 18.40
CA VAL A 87 -11.98 -10.97 18.63
C VAL A 87 -12.99 -10.26 17.75
N LEU A 88 -13.97 -11.01 17.25
CA LEU A 88 -15.19 -10.47 16.66
C LEU A 88 -16.23 -10.29 17.77
N ARG A 89 -16.68 -9.06 17.99
CA ARG A 89 -17.70 -8.72 18.98
C ARG A 89 -19.10 -9.02 18.44
N ALA A 90 -20.06 -9.19 19.35
CA ALA A 90 -21.46 -9.44 19.01
C ALA A 90 -22.13 -8.31 18.20
N ASN A 91 -21.61 -7.08 18.30
CA ASN A 91 -22.07 -5.94 17.49
C ASN A 91 -21.45 -5.91 16.07
N GLY A 92 -20.65 -6.91 15.70
CA GLY A 92 -19.98 -7.00 14.41
C GLY A 92 -18.63 -6.29 14.32
N ASN A 93 -18.22 -5.55 15.35
CA ASN A 93 -16.91 -4.90 15.38
C ASN A 93 -15.80 -5.93 15.60
N THR A 94 -14.62 -5.64 15.07
CA THR A 94 -13.43 -6.46 15.29
C THR A 94 -12.46 -5.71 16.18
N VAL A 95 -11.82 -6.41 17.11
CA VAL A 95 -10.81 -5.84 18.00
C VAL A 95 -9.52 -6.60 17.83
N PHE A 96 -8.41 -5.90 17.70
CA PHE A 96 -7.06 -6.47 17.69
C PHE A 96 -6.23 -5.87 18.81
N GLY A 97 -5.55 -6.71 19.57
CA GLY A 97 -4.57 -6.27 20.56
C GLY A 97 -3.23 -5.95 19.92
N SER A 98 -2.59 -4.91 20.43
CA SER A 98 -1.28 -4.45 20.00
C SER A 98 -0.40 -4.08 21.19
N THR A 99 0.85 -3.71 20.92
CA THR A 99 1.75 -3.17 21.95
C THR A 99 1.27 -1.84 22.52
N ASP A 100 0.46 -1.10 21.78
CA ASP A 100 -0.08 0.22 22.15
C ASP A 100 -1.49 0.13 22.75
N GLY A 101 -1.99 -1.08 23.03
CA GLY A 101 -3.31 -1.33 23.61
C GLY A 101 -4.19 -2.19 22.72
N ALA A 102 -5.37 -1.70 22.36
CA ALA A 102 -6.31 -2.40 21.49
C ALA A 102 -6.93 -1.45 20.47
N LEU A 103 -7.05 -1.91 19.23
CA LEU A 103 -7.70 -1.19 18.14
C LEU A 103 -9.02 -1.87 17.82
N GLU A 104 -10.11 -1.11 17.87
CA GLU A 104 -11.43 -1.55 17.44
C GLU A 104 -11.74 -0.99 16.06
N PHE A 105 -12.14 -1.87 15.14
CA PHE A 105 -12.62 -1.52 13.82
C PHE A 105 -14.12 -1.77 13.71
N PRO A 106 -14.89 -0.76 13.28
CA PRO A 106 -16.32 -0.92 13.09
C PRO A 106 -16.60 -1.90 11.95
N GLN A 107 -17.74 -2.57 12.00
CA GLN A 107 -18.13 -3.57 11.00
C GLN A 107 -18.21 -2.98 9.57
N ASN A 108 -18.51 -1.69 9.44
CA ASN A 108 -18.59 -0.94 8.19
C ASN A 108 -17.33 -0.09 7.92
N ILE A 109 -16.16 -0.58 8.35
CA ILE A 109 -14.88 0.08 8.12
C ILE A 109 -14.69 0.43 6.63
N GLU A 110 -14.51 1.71 6.35
CA GLU A 110 -14.01 2.16 5.05
C GLU A 110 -12.49 2.21 5.12
N MET A 111 -11.84 1.27 4.44
CA MET A 111 -10.40 1.34 4.27
C MET A 111 -10.01 2.60 3.47
N PRO A 112 -8.80 3.14 3.70
CA PRO A 112 -8.20 4.16 2.85
C PRO A 112 -8.47 3.91 1.37
N LYS A 113 -8.91 4.94 0.66
CA LYS A 113 -9.03 4.90 -0.80
C LYS A 113 -7.69 5.33 -1.37
N THR A 114 -7.17 4.53 -2.28
CA THR A 114 -6.07 4.96 -3.16
C THR A 114 -6.67 5.93 -4.17
N GLY A 115 -6.36 7.21 -4.03
CA GLY A 115 -6.72 8.23 -5.00
C GLY A 115 -5.59 8.44 -6.01
N ASP A 116 -5.95 8.82 -7.22
CA ASP A 116 -4.98 9.32 -8.17
C ASP A 116 -4.49 10.68 -7.69
N SER A 117 -3.17 10.85 -7.65
CA SER A 117 -2.58 12.17 -7.45
C SER A 117 -1.83 12.57 -8.69
N HIS A 118 -1.95 13.85 -9.05
CA HIS A 118 -1.28 14.39 -10.21
C HIS A 118 0.23 14.38 -9.98
N MET A 119 0.95 13.59 -10.79
CA MET A 119 2.40 13.65 -10.88
C MET A 119 2.80 14.91 -11.62
N ILE A 120 3.79 15.61 -11.07
CA ILE A 120 4.42 16.78 -11.67
C ILE A 120 5.93 16.57 -11.80
N PHE A 121 6.53 17.12 -12.85
CA PHE A 121 7.97 17.28 -12.95
C PHE A 121 8.39 18.52 -12.16
N SER A 122 8.97 18.29 -10.99
CA SER A 122 9.26 19.36 -10.02
C SER A 122 10.66 19.95 -10.15
N ASP A 123 11.59 19.25 -10.78
CA ASP A 123 12.97 19.73 -10.95
C ASP A 123 13.65 19.04 -12.12
N PHE A 124 14.54 19.76 -12.80
CA PHE A 124 15.33 19.24 -13.91
C PHE A 124 16.79 19.66 -13.74
N HIS A 125 17.69 18.68 -13.74
CA HIS A 125 19.11 18.93 -13.58
C HIS A 125 19.88 18.53 -14.84
N ILE A 126 20.88 19.32 -15.17
CA ILE A 126 21.95 18.95 -16.10
C ILE A 126 23.27 19.05 -15.34
N PHE A 127 24.10 18.02 -15.40
CA PHE A 127 25.35 17.94 -14.63
C PHE A 127 25.16 18.26 -13.13
N TYR A 128 24.08 17.72 -12.54
CA TYR A 128 23.71 17.88 -11.13
C TYR A 128 23.36 19.31 -10.70
N GLN A 129 23.17 20.24 -11.65
CA GLN A 129 22.74 21.60 -11.39
C GLN A 129 21.31 21.79 -11.89
N THR A 130 20.46 22.38 -11.05
CA THR A 130 19.10 22.79 -11.45
C THR A 130 19.18 23.76 -12.63
N VAL A 131 18.31 23.55 -13.60
CA VAL A 131 18.23 24.38 -14.80
C VAL A 131 16.92 25.12 -14.81
N TYR A 132 16.95 26.45 -15.01
CA TYR A 132 15.74 27.26 -15.09
C TYR A 132 15.40 27.66 -16.54
N PRO A 133 14.13 27.99 -16.82
CA PRO A 133 13.73 28.47 -18.13
C PRO A 133 14.48 29.74 -18.53
N ASN A 134 14.97 29.79 -19.77
CA ASN A 134 15.68 30.92 -20.36
C ASN A 134 17.07 31.24 -19.78
N ASP A 135 17.61 30.41 -18.88
CA ASP A 135 19.01 30.54 -18.44
C ASP A 135 20.00 30.28 -19.59
N PRO A 136 21.23 30.83 -19.53
CA PRO A 136 22.28 30.52 -20.49
C PRO A 136 22.53 29.01 -20.60
N ASN A 137 22.46 28.46 -21.81
CA ASN A 137 22.54 27.02 -22.11
C ASN A 137 21.41 26.13 -21.54
N SER A 138 20.35 26.72 -21.00
CA SER A 138 19.15 25.97 -20.64
C SER A 138 18.44 25.43 -21.89
N PRO A 139 18.01 24.16 -21.89
CA PRO A 139 17.09 23.65 -22.91
C PRO A 139 15.62 23.97 -22.58
N LEU A 140 15.33 24.58 -21.42
CA LEU A 140 13.98 24.87 -20.96
C LEU A 140 13.53 26.26 -21.46
N THR A 141 12.36 26.32 -22.07
CA THR A 141 11.68 27.56 -22.45
C THR A 141 10.52 27.92 -21.51
N LYS A 142 10.03 26.92 -20.76
CA LYS A 142 9.01 27.00 -19.73
C LYS A 142 9.39 26.06 -18.58
N ASP A 143 8.62 26.08 -17.52
CA ASP A 143 8.74 25.09 -16.45
C ASP A 143 8.72 23.66 -17.02
N ILE A 144 9.52 22.77 -16.44
CA ILE A 144 9.68 21.39 -16.93
C ILE A 144 8.36 20.64 -16.95
N ASP A 145 7.44 20.91 -16.01
CA ASP A 145 6.13 20.29 -15.95
C ASP A 145 5.22 20.65 -17.14
N GLN A 146 5.50 21.77 -17.80
CA GLN A 146 4.72 22.29 -18.92
C GLN A 146 5.31 21.93 -20.29
N ILE A 147 6.43 21.22 -20.33
CA ILE A 147 7.14 20.90 -21.57
C ILE A 147 6.72 19.51 -22.07
N GLU A 148 6.12 19.47 -23.25
CA GLU A 148 5.76 18.20 -23.92
C GLU A 148 6.97 17.51 -24.57
N LYS A 149 7.97 18.29 -25.02
CA LYS A 149 9.17 17.79 -25.70
C LYS A 149 10.41 18.56 -25.29
N LEU A 150 11.34 17.87 -24.64
CA LEU A 150 12.64 18.40 -24.26
C LEU A 150 13.72 18.00 -25.30
N ASN A 151 14.42 18.98 -25.87
CA ASN A 151 15.51 18.74 -26.80
C ASN A 151 16.86 19.09 -26.15
N LEU A 152 17.72 18.09 -25.97
CA LEU A 152 19.04 18.25 -25.35
C LEU A 152 20.14 18.33 -26.42
N LYS A 153 21.14 19.18 -26.18
CA LYS A 153 22.36 19.21 -26.99
C LYS A 153 23.18 17.94 -26.77
N TYR A 154 24.07 17.63 -27.71
CA TYR A 154 24.96 16.46 -27.62
C TYR A 154 25.68 16.32 -26.27
N MET A 155 26.18 17.43 -25.71
CA MET A 155 26.89 17.42 -24.42
C MET A 155 25.97 17.37 -23.20
N GLN A 156 24.66 17.59 -23.33
CA GLN A 156 23.71 17.55 -22.21
C GLN A 156 23.21 16.11 -21.98
N ASN A 157 24.13 15.15 -21.90
CA ASN A 157 23.81 13.72 -21.83
C ASN A 157 23.73 13.16 -20.40
N THR A 158 24.06 13.98 -19.40
CA THR A 158 23.91 13.65 -17.98
C THR A 158 22.85 14.56 -17.38
N PHE A 159 21.68 13.99 -17.11
CA PHE A 159 20.54 14.74 -16.59
C PHE A 159 19.75 13.90 -15.58
N SER A 160 18.96 14.58 -14.75
CA SER A 160 17.98 13.95 -13.86
C SER A 160 16.70 14.77 -13.81
N ILE A 161 15.58 14.08 -13.62
CA ILE A 161 14.26 14.70 -13.44
C ILE A 161 13.78 14.29 -12.04
N ARG A 162 13.30 15.26 -11.27
CA ARG A 162 12.61 15.01 -10.01
C ARG A 162 11.11 15.03 -10.26
N VAL A 163 10.46 13.89 -10.05
CA VAL A 163 9.00 13.80 -9.99
C VAL A 163 8.52 14.03 -8.57
N SER A 164 7.38 14.70 -8.45
CA SER A 164 6.67 14.91 -7.20
C SER A 164 5.17 14.67 -7.44
N SER A 165 4.43 14.45 -6.36
CA SER A 165 2.98 14.36 -6.40
C SER A 165 2.43 15.03 -5.14
N ILE A 166 1.34 15.78 -5.30
CA ILE A 166 0.70 16.48 -4.19
C ILE A 166 -0.37 15.55 -3.62
N ASN A 167 0.03 14.70 -2.66
CA ASN A 167 -0.87 13.87 -1.87
C ASN A 167 -0.67 14.19 -0.39
N TYR A 168 -1.62 14.91 0.20
CA TYR A 168 -1.57 15.28 1.63
C TYR A 168 -2.03 14.15 2.55
N ASP A 169 -2.80 13.19 2.05
CA ASP A 169 -3.32 12.08 2.83
C ASP A 169 -2.23 11.04 3.07
N TYR A 170 -1.47 10.70 2.01
CA TYR A 170 -0.45 9.65 2.01
C TYR A 170 0.84 10.06 1.27
N PRO A 171 1.56 11.11 1.71
CA PRO A 171 2.68 11.70 0.96
C PRO A 171 3.87 10.75 0.73
N SER A 172 4.02 9.74 1.58
CA SER A 172 5.11 8.75 1.50
C SER A 172 4.72 7.44 0.79
N ASP A 173 3.48 7.31 0.32
CA ASP A 173 2.93 6.08 -0.25
C ASP A 173 2.32 6.35 -1.64
N ILE A 174 3.21 6.75 -2.57
CA ILE A 174 2.86 7.09 -3.96
C ILE A 174 3.69 6.21 -4.89
N LEU A 175 3.00 5.41 -5.71
CA LEU A 175 3.62 4.66 -6.79
C LEU A 175 3.56 5.50 -8.07
N TYR A 176 4.71 5.82 -8.64
CA TYR A 176 4.81 6.43 -9.97
C TYR A 176 4.95 5.31 -10.99
N THR A 177 4.01 5.20 -11.94
CA THR A 177 4.00 4.20 -13.02
C THR A 177 4.05 4.85 -14.38
#